data_AF-A0A285IYX2-F1
#
_entry.id   AF-A0A285IYX2-F1
#
_cell.length_a   1.000
_cell.length_b   1.000
_cell.length_c   1.000
_cell.angle_alpha   90.00
_cell.angle_beta   90.00
_cell.angle_gamma   90.00
#
_symmetry.space_group_name_H-M   'P 1'
#
loop_
_entity.id
_entity.type
_entity.pdbx_description
1 polymer ?
#
loop_
_entity_poly.entity_id
_entity_poly.type
_entity_poly.pdbx_seq_one_letter_code
_entity_poly.pdbx_strand_id
1 'polypeptide(L)'
;MRRELLDGVLLVPPCRTDIHQIIAMRLMVALEGSCPIAFQVTQGMEVRMGRQALYAAAGIPHYWVIDTDNGLVVHVHKLDPQARTSLPATLFDDEIQTAEPWPIKLPVKRLTPRYL
;
A
#
# COMPACT_ATOMS: atom_id res chain seq x y z
N MET A 1 -8.11 -18.16 13.16
CA MET A 1 -9.06 -17.04 13.29
C MET A 1 -9.89 -17.27 14.54
N ARG A 2 -9.57 -16.59 15.65
CA ARG A 2 -10.32 -16.69 16.92
C ARG A 2 -11.53 -15.76 16.81
N ARG A 3 -12.75 -16.31 16.92
CA ARG A 3 -13.99 -15.54 16.94
C ARG A 3 -14.45 -15.49 18.39
N GLU A 4 -14.60 -14.29 18.95
CA GLU A 4 -15.15 -14.11 20.28
C GLU A 4 -16.50 -13.41 20.17
N LEU A 5 -17.48 -13.91 20.92
CA LEU A 5 -18.77 -13.26 21.07
C LEU A 5 -18.72 -12.48 22.39
N LEU A 6 -18.75 -11.15 22.29
CA LEU A 6 -18.96 -10.27 23.44
C LEU A 6 -20.27 -9.53 23.19
N ASP A 7 -21.24 -9.71 24.10
CA ASP A 7 -22.53 -9.01 24.13
C ASP A 7 -23.32 -9.02 22.79
N GLY A 8 -23.26 -10.12 22.05
CA GLY A 8 -24.02 -10.29 20.80
C GLY A 8 -23.45 -9.54 19.59
N VAL A 9 -22.31 -8.86 19.72
CA VAL A 9 -21.59 -8.22 18.61
C VAL A 9 -20.53 -9.18 18.07
N LEU A 10 -20.61 -9.52 16.79
CA LEU A 10 -19.55 -10.24 16.11
C LEU A 10 -18.37 -9.29 15.90
N LEU A 11 -17.46 -9.27 16.87
CA LEU A 11 -16.15 -8.68 16.66
C LEU A 11 -15.37 -9.66 15.78
N VAL A 12 -15.25 -9.34 14.50
CA VAL A 12 -14.19 -9.89 13.65
C VAL A 12 -13.00 -8.97 13.86
N PRO A 13 -12.10 -9.24 14.85
CA PRO A 13 -10.86 -8.50 14.90
C PRO A 13 -10.22 -8.67 13.53
N PRO A 14 -9.76 -7.58 12.89
CA PRO A 14 -9.08 -7.72 11.61
C PRO A 14 -7.92 -8.69 11.85
N CYS A 15 -8.02 -9.90 11.31
CA CYS A 15 -6.88 -10.82 11.26
C CYS A 15 -5.88 -10.13 10.35
N ARG A 16 -5.03 -9.29 10.92
CA ARG A 16 -3.94 -8.64 10.23
C ARG A 16 -2.69 -9.30 10.79
N THR A 17 -2.08 -10.12 9.95
CA THR A 17 -0.66 -10.44 10.08
C THR A 17 0.07 -9.15 10.47
N ASP A 18 0.91 -9.23 11.48
CA ASP A 18 1.77 -8.14 11.93
C ASP A 18 2.61 -7.58 10.77
N ILE A 19 2.94 -8.40 9.78
CA ILE A 19 3.53 -8.02 8.48
C ILE A 19 2.87 -6.78 7.88
N HIS A 20 1.55 -6.78 7.69
CA HIS A 20 0.85 -5.67 7.04
C HIS A 20 1.00 -4.39 7.86
N GLN A 21 0.83 -4.47 9.18
CA GLN A 21 0.95 -3.30 10.05
C GLN A 21 2.38 -2.77 10.10
N ILE A 22 3.37 -3.66 10.11
CA ILE A 22 4.79 -3.29 10.07
C ILE A 22 5.13 -2.58 8.77
N ILE A 23 4.71 -3.13 7.62
CA ILE A 23 4.97 -2.53 6.31
C ILE A 23 4.27 -1.16 6.20
N ALA A 24 2.98 -1.08 6.55
CA ALA A 24 2.22 0.17 6.48
C ALA A 24 2.83 1.27 7.36
N MET A 25 3.20 0.93 8.59
CA MET A 25 3.85 1.87 9.51
C MET A 25 5.22 2.33 8.99
N ARG A 26 6.06 1.42 8.51
CA ARG A 26 7.37 1.77 7.93
C ARG A 26 7.26 2.61 6.67
N LEU A 27 6.25 2.33 5.84
CA LEU A 27 5.95 3.11 4.65
C LEU A 27 5.53 4.52 5.02
N MET A 28 4.62 4.67 5.99
CA MET A 28 4.18 5.98 6.48
C MET A 28 5.38 6.81 6.97
N VAL A 29 6.24 6.23 7.82
CA VAL A 29 7.44 6.93 8.32
C VAL A 29 8.39 7.31 7.19
N ALA A 30 8.62 6.40 6.23
CA ALA A 30 9.53 6.66 5.12
C ALA A 30 9.02 7.75 4.17
N LEU A 31 7.73 7.74 3.85
CA LEU A 31 7.12 8.74 2.98
C LEU A 31 7.08 10.11 3.67
N GLU A 32 6.70 10.17 4.94
CA GLU A 32 6.65 11.44 5.69
C GLU A 32 8.01 12.15 5.74
N GLY A 33 9.10 11.40 5.88
CA GLY A 33 10.45 11.98 5.88
C GLY A 33 10.85 12.69 4.59
N SER A 34 10.12 12.50 3.50
CA SER A 34 10.38 13.12 2.18
C SER A 34 9.18 13.89 1.62
N CYS A 35 8.07 13.96 2.38
CA CYS A 35 6.81 14.50 1.90
C CYS A 35 6.92 16.02 1.72
N PRO A 36 6.68 16.57 0.50
CA PRO A 36 6.65 18.01 0.31
C PRO A 36 5.45 18.65 1.04
N ILE A 37 5.56 19.92 1.39
CA ILE A 37 4.49 20.67 2.10
C ILE A 37 3.14 20.72 1.35
N ALA A 38 3.14 20.47 0.04
CA ALA A 38 1.92 20.39 -0.77
C ALA A 38 1.14 19.07 -0.58
N PHE A 39 1.72 18.11 0.13
CA PHE A 39 1.15 16.79 0.34
C PHE A 39 1.09 16.46 1.84
N GLN A 40 0.29 15.46 2.17
CA GLN A 40 0.19 14.90 3.51
C GLN A 40 0.14 13.38 3.39
N VAL A 41 0.87 12.65 4.24
CA VAL A 41 0.77 11.20 4.29
C VAL A 41 -0.25 10.81 5.36
N THR A 42 -1.24 10.01 4.98
CA THR A 42 -2.30 9.56 5.89
C THR A 42 -2.44 8.05 5.84
N GLN A 43 -2.71 7.42 6.98
CA GLN A 43 -3.05 6.01 7.04
C GLN A 43 -4.59 5.84 7.08
N GLY A 44 -5.16 5.23 6.03
CA GLY A 44 -6.56 4.85 5.96
C GLY A 44 -6.79 3.36 6.22
N MET A 45 -7.98 3.00 6.67
CA MET A 45 -8.44 1.61 6.71
C MET A 45 -9.51 1.42 5.63
N GLU A 46 -9.21 0.59 4.63
CA GLU A 46 -10.11 0.33 3.51
C GLU A 46 -10.54 -1.14 3.46
N VAL A 47 -11.79 -1.37 3.04
CA VAL A 47 -12.30 -2.71 2.76
C VAL A 47 -12.08 -2.98 1.28
N ARG A 48 -11.13 -3.88 0.97
CA ARG A 48 -10.83 -4.24 -0.42
C ARG A 48 -11.91 -5.15 -1.00
N MET A 49 -12.78 -4.61 -1.86
CA MET A 49 -13.71 -5.42 -2.66
C MET A 49 -13.02 -5.95 -3.93
N GLY A 50 -12.17 -6.98 -3.77
CA GLY A 50 -11.77 -7.96 -4.81
C GLY A 50 -11.07 -7.50 -6.11
N ARG A 51 -11.12 -6.24 -6.53
CA ARG A 51 -10.63 -5.82 -7.87
C ARG A 51 -9.77 -4.55 -7.79
N GLN A 52 -8.49 -4.68 -8.13
CA GLN A 52 -7.57 -3.55 -8.35
C GLN A 52 -8.11 -2.54 -9.38
N ALA A 53 -8.91 -2.99 -10.35
CA ALA A 53 -9.58 -2.13 -11.34
C ALA A 53 -10.48 -1.05 -10.70
N LEU A 54 -10.91 -1.23 -9.45
CA LEU A 54 -11.70 -0.22 -8.73
C LEU A 54 -10.89 1.05 -8.43
N TYR A 55 -9.57 0.97 -8.25
CA TYR A 55 -8.76 2.15 -7.98
C TYR A 55 -8.66 3.08 -9.20
N ALA A 56 -8.50 2.47 -10.39
CA ALA A 56 -8.54 3.22 -11.64
C ALA A 56 -9.93 3.82 -11.90
N ALA A 57 -10.99 3.05 -11.67
CA ALA A 57 -12.36 3.54 -11.79
C ALA A 57 -12.72 4.65 -10.78
N ALA A 58 -12.11 4.62 -9.59
CA ALA A 58 -12.22 5.68 -8.58
C ALA A 58 -11.38 6.92 -8.89
N GLY A 59 -10.62 6.92 -9.99
CA GLY A 59 -9.81 8.05 -10.41
C GLY A 59 -8.57 8.29 -9.55
N ILE A 60 -8.10 7.28 -8.81
CA ILE A 60 -6.90 7.39 -7.97
C ILE A 60 -5.66 7.40 -8.89
N PRO A 61 -4.91 8.51 -8.98
CA PRO A 61 -3.87 8.64 -10.01
C PRO A 61 -2.65 7.75 -9.78
N HIS A 62 -2.32 7.49 -8.50
CA HIS A 62 -1.18 6.70 -8.09
C HIS A 62 -1.60 5.74 -6.99
N TYR A 63 -1.37 4.45 -7.17
CA TYR A 63 -1.61 3.46 -6.12
C TYR A 63 -0.56 2.36 -6.17
N TRP A 64 -0.17 1.86 -5.01
CA TRP A 64 0.84 0.79 -4.90
C TRP A 64 0.18 -0.47 -4.37
N VAL A 65 0.55 -1.62 -4.93
CA VAL A 65 0.18 -2.93 -4.41
C VAL A 65 1.43 -3.55 -3.82
N ILE A 66 1.34 -3.95 -2.56
CA ILE A 66 2.44 -4.62 -1.86
C ILE A 66 2.13 -6.10 -1.83
N ASP A 67 2.99 -6.89 -2.47
CA ASP A 67 2.95 -8.34 -2.49
C ASP A 67 4.01 -8.87 -1.51
N THR A 68 3.64 -9.90 -0.74
CA THR A 68 4.50 -10.53 0.27
C THR A 68 4.62 -12.05 0.07
N ASP A 69 4.05 -12.61 -0.99
CA ASP A 69 3.94 -14.07 -1.15
C ASP A 69 5.30 -14.73 -1.42
N ASN A 70 6.23 -14.02 -2.07
CA ASN A 70 7.58 -14.51 -2.39
C ASN A 70 8.67 -13.48 -2.03
N GLY A 71 8.56 -12.88 -0.84
CA GLY A 71 9.32 -11.69 -0.45
C GLY A 71 8.53 -10.41 -0.74
N LEU A 72 9.10 -9.26 -0.36
CA LEU A 72 8.42 -7.99 -0.49
C LEU A 72 8.61 -7.40 -1.91
N VAL A 73 7.53 -7.35 -2.69
CA VAL A 73 7.52 -6.72 -4.02
C VAL A 73 6.49 -5.59 -4.03
N VAL A 74 6.87 -4.44 -4.61
CA VAL A 74 5.99 -3.27 -4.72
C VAL A 74 5.65 -3.03 -6.17
N HIS A 75 4.36 -3.05 -6.48
CA HIS A 75 3.81 -2.77 -7.80
C HIS A 75 3.30 -1.34 -7.80
N VAL A 76 3.96 -0.47 -8.55
CA VAL A 76 3.59 0.94 -8.68
C VAL A 76 2.68 1.10 -9.89
N HIS A 77 1.44 1.49 -9.65
CA HIS A 77 0.45 1.76 -10.69
C HIS A 77 0.24 3.26 -10.86
N LYS A 78 0.06 3.67 -12.11
CA LYS A 78 -0.34 5.02 -12.51
C LYS A 78 -1.59 4.94 -13.37
N LEU A 79 -2.55 5.83 -13.13
CA LEU A 79 -3.73 5.96 -13.95
C LEU A 79 -3.40 6.65 -15.27
N ASP A 80 -3.94 6.14 -16.38
CA ASP A 80 -3.99 6.87 -17.63
C ASP A 80 -5.06 7.99 -17.51
N PRO A 81 -4.65 9.28 -17.58
CA PRO A 81 -5.58 10.39 -17.42
C PRO A 81 -6.64 10.47 -18.54
N GLN A 82 -6.38 9.88 -19.72
CA GLN A 82 -7.32 9.85 -20.84
C GLN A 82 -8.20 8.60 -20.80
N ALA A 83 -7.62 7.43 -20.51
CA ALA A 83 -8.33 6.15 -20.61
C ALA A 83 -9.03 5.70 -19.32
N ARG A 84 -8.77 6.34 -18.15
CA ARG A 84 -9.28 5.91 -16.83
C ARG A 84 -8.99 4.43 -16.51
N THR A 85 -7.92 3.91 -17.10
CA THR A 85 -7.39 2.56 -16.86
C THR A 85 -6.00 2.66 -16.26
N SER A 86 -5.62 1.68 -15.45
CA SER A 86 -4.23 1.61 -14.95
C SER A 86 -3.28 1.34 -16.12
N LEU A 87 -2.19 2.10 -16.18
CA LEU A 87 -1.02 1.73 -16.95
C LEU A 87 -0.40 0.45 -16.38
N PRO A 88 0.45 -0.26 -17.16
CA PRO A 88 1.22 -1.39 -16.64
C PRO A 88 2.00 -1.00 -15.38
N ALA A 89 1.94 -1.84 -14.36
CA ALA A 89 2.64 -1.58 -13.11
C ALA A 89 4.16 -1.70 -13.30
N THR A 90 4.92 -0.85 -12.63
CA THR A 90 6.36 -1.06 -12.46
C THR A 90 6.59 -1.86 -11.18
N LEU A 91 7.41 -2.91 -11.26
CA LEU A 91 7.70 -3.80 -10.13
C LEU A 91 9.05 -3.42 -9.52
N PHE A 92 9.11 -3.34 -8.20
CA PHE A 92 10.32 -3.08 -7.44
C PHE A 92 10.47 -4.10 -6.32
N ASP A 93 11.63 -4.74 -6.25
CA ASP A 93 12.04 -5.70 -5.21
C ASP A 93 13.28 -5.24 -4.43
N ASP A 94 14.07 -4.31 -4.96
CA ASP A 94 15.24 -3.72 -4.28
C ASP A 94 15.04 -2.26 -3.84
N GLU A 95 14.83 -1.34 -4.78
CA GLU A 95 14.61 0.09 -4.50
C GLU A 95 13.47 0.65 -5.33
N ILE A 96 12.46 1.22 -4.67
CA ILE A 96 11.35 1.92 -5.32
C ILE A 96 11.87 3.26 -5.82
N GLN A 97 11.73 3.51 -7.12
CA GLN A 97 12.07 4.79 -7.74
C GLN A 97 10.90 5.30 -8.58
N THR A 98 10.30 6.42 -8.17
CA THR A 98 9.26 7.11 -8.93
C THR A 98 9.48 8.62 -8.90
N ALA A 99 9.11 9.31 -9.97
CA ALA A 99 9.12 10.77 -10.06
C ALA A 99 7.81 11.42 -9.58
N GLU A 100 6.75 10.62 -9.45
CA GLU A 100 5.40 11.05 -9.12
C GLU A 100 4.82 10.21 -7.96
N PRO A 101 3.93 10.77 -7.11
CA PRO A 101 3.41 12.16 -7.13
C PRO A 101 4.46 13.22 -6.76
N TRP A 102 5.57 12.80 -6.17
CA TRP A 102 6.81 13.55 -6.07
C TRP A 102 7.99 12.56 -6.19
N PRO A 103 9.24 13.03 -6.32
CA PRO A 103 10.40 12.15 -6.39
C PRO A 103 10.55 11.32 -5.11
N ILE A 104 10.40 10.00 -5.22
CA ILE A 104 10.56 9.04 -4.13
C ILE A 104 11.65 8.04 -4.50
N LYS A 105 12.63 7.87 -3.60
CA LYS A 105 13.64 6.80 -3.62
C LYS A 105 13.59 6.07 -2.29
N LEU A 106 13.12 4.83 -2.30
CA LEU A 106 12.86 4.08 -1.07
C LEU A 106 13.32 2.62 -1.23
N PRO A 107 14.41 2.23 -0.55
CA PRO A 107 14.84 0.84 -0.50
C PRO A 107 13.73 -0.04 0.07
N VAL A 108 13.33 -1.08 -0.65
CA VAL A 108 12.29 -2.05 -0.26
C VAL A 108 12.66 -2.70 1.08
N LYS A 109 13.96 -2.94 1.32
CA LYS A 109 14.49 -3.44 2.60
C LYS A 109 14.08 -2.59 3.82
N ARG A 110 13.82 -1.28 3.66
CA ARG A 110 13.34 -0.43 4.77
C ARG A 110 11.92 -0.81 5.18
N LEU A 111 11.12 -1.35 4.27
CA LEU A 111 9.75 -1.79 4.49
C LEU A 111 9.68 -3.25 4.96
N THR A 112 10.64 -4.09 4.58
CA THR A 112 10.66 -5.54 4.88
C THR A 112 10.74 -5.86 6.38
N PRO A 113 9.75 -6.55 6.97
CA PRO A 113 9.85 -7.09 8.32
C PRO A 113 11.10 -7.94 8.53
N ARG A 114 11.60 -8.03 9.77
CA ARG A 114 12.89 -8.71 10.05
C ARG A 114 12.88 -10.22 9.83
N TYR A 115 11.68 -10.80 9.73
CA TYR A 115 11.45 -12.23 9.60
C TYR A 115 10.93 -12.62 8.21
N LEU A 116 10.91 -11.66 7.28
CA LEU A 116 10.67 -11.87 5.85
C LEU A 116 12.01 -11.95 5.11
#